data_AF-A0A820LDN7-F1
#
_entry.id   AF-A0A820LDN7-F1
#
_cell.length_a   1.000
_cell.length_b   1.000
_cell.length_c   1.000
_cell.angle_alpha   90.00
_cell.angle_beta   90.00
_cell.angle_gamma   90.00
#
_symmetry.space_group_name_H-M   'P 1'
#
loop_
_entity.id
_entity.type
_entity.pdbx_description
1 polymer ?
#
loop_
_entity_poly.entity_id
_entity_poly.type
_entity_poly.pdbx_seq_one_letter_code
_entity_poly.pdbx_strand_id
1 'polypeptide(L)'
;NDIEALLYGIKRCPTCQNVIHIADNQVIPRDLILLANITMPIKVIPCQVHPTGGVNPVLLNIADKTGGSLHTIEQDIIYLSGIAVGETIDTGHYVYRRTNNGFIRI
;
A
#
# COMPACT_ATOMS: atom_id res chain seq x y z
N ASN A 1 8.34 10.60 -5.84
CA ASN A 1 7.73 10.29 -7.16
C ASN A 1 7.85 8.81 -7.30
N ASP A 2 6.99 8.13 -6.58
CA ASP A 2 7.17 6.74 -6.26
C ASP A 2 6.50 5.90 -7.34
N ILE A 3 5.38 6.40 -7.87
CA ILE A 3 4.61 5.72 -8.90
C ILE A 3 5.34 5.77 -10.24
N GLU A 4 6.00 6.88 -10.58
CA GLU A 4 6.88 6.96 -11.75
C GLU A 4 8.00 5.91 -11.68
N ALA A 5 8.61 5.75 -10.50
CA ALA A 5 9.68 4.77 -10.29
C ALA A 5 9.16 3.33 -10.42
N LEU A 6 7.97 3.03 -9.88
CA LEU A 6 7.32 1.73 -10.04
C LEU A 6 7.02 1.43 -11.51
N LEU A 7 6.39 2.35 -12.24
CA LEU A 7 6.09 2.19 -13.67
C LEU A 7 7.36 1.94 -14.49
N TYR A 8 8.42 2.71 -14.20
CA TYR A 8 9.71 2.52 -14.86
C TYR A 8 10.32 1.15 -14.56
N GLY A 9 10.29 0.71 -13.30
CA GLY A 9 10.79 -0.60 -12.87
C GLY A 9 10.04 -1.76 -13.53
N ILE A 10 8.71 -1.71 -13.55
CA ILE A 10 7.85 -2.69 -14.22
C ILE A 10 8.21 -2.79 -15.70
N LYS A 11 8.33 -1.65 -16.40
CA LYS A 11 8.71 -1.61 -17.81
C LYS A 11 10.11 -2.20 -18.06
N ARG A 12 11.04 -2.01 -17.12
CA ARG A 12 12.42 -2.50 -17.23
C ARG A 12 12.52 -4.02 -17.03
N CYS A 13 11.58 -4.62 -16.32
CA CYS A 13 11.54 -6.06 -16.06
C CYS A 13 10.15 -6.65 -16.39
N PRO A 14 9.82 -6.86 -17.68
CA PRO A 14 8.50 -7.36 -18.08
C PRO A 14 8.22 -8.80 -17.62
N THR A 15 9.24 -9.55 -17.21
CA THR A 15 9.14 -10.91 -16.69
C THR A 15 9.11 -10.97 -15.16
N CYS A 16 9.34 -9.85 -14.46
CA CYS A 16 9.26 -9.81 -13.00
C CYS A 16 7.82 -10.02 -12.55
N GLN A 17 7.61 -10.99 -11.67
CA GLN A 17 6.28 -11.29 -11.12
C GLN A 17 6.00 -10.57 -9.81
N ASN A 18 7.05 -10.04 -9.17
CA ASN A 18 6.97 -9.39 -7.88
C ASN A 18 7.60 -8.01 -7.97
N VAL A 19 6.84 -6.99 -7.55
CA VAL A 19 7.32 -5.62 -7.40
C VAL A 19 7.10 -5.21 -5.96
N ILE A 20 8.14 -4.65 -5.35
CA ILE A 20 8.13 -4.23 -3.95
C ILE A 20 8.34 -2.70 -3.92
N HIS A 21 7.40 -2.01 -3.29
CA HIS A 21 7.48 -0.58 -2.99
C HIS A 21 7.88 -0.40 -1.53
N ILE A 22 9.16 -0.09 -1.31
CA ILE A 22 9.68 0.27 0.00
C ILE A 22 9.59 1.79 0.12
N ALA A 23 8.76 2.29 1.04
CA ALA A 23 8.37 3.70 1.07
C ALA A 23 8.39 4.27 2.48
N ASP A 24 8.78 5.53 2.61
CA ASP A 24 8.74 6.22 3.90
C ASP A 24 7.29 6.50 4.33
N ASN A 25 6.92 5.99 5.50
CA ASN A 25 5.60 6.12 6.10
C ASN A 25 5.23 7.56 6.47
N GLN A 26 6.23 8.45 6.59
CA GLN A 26 6.02 9.84 7.00
C GLN A 26 5.66 10.77 5.83
N VAL A 27 5.66 10.28 4.59
CA VAL A 27 5.40 11.09 3.39
C VAL A 27 4.37 10.46 2.48
N ILE A 28 3.74 11.29 1.65
CA ILE A 28 2.75 10.88 0.66
C ILE A 28 3.37 11.06 -0.73
N PRO A 29 3.35 10.03 -1.60
CA PRO A 29 3.77 10.18 -2.99
C PRO A 29 2.95 11.29 -3.68
N ARG A 30 3.62 12.23 -4.35
CA ARG A 30 2.96 13.37 -5.02
C ARG A 30 2.28 12.97 -6.34
N ASP A 31 2.70 11.83 -6.89
CA ASP A 31 2.36 11.31 -8.21
C ASP A 31 1.32 10.19 -8.17
N LEU A 32 0.51 10.14 -7.11
CA LEU A 32 -0.56 9.13 -6.93
C LEU A 32 -1.57 9.10 -8.08
N ILE A 33 -1.72 10.19 -8.84
CA ILE A 33 -2.58 10.22 -10.02
C ILE A 33 -2.17 9.16 -11.07
N LEU A 34 -0.89 8.78 -11.09
CA LEU A 34 -0.36 7.77 -12.00
C LEU A 34 -0.64 6.33 -11.53
N LEU A 35 -1.18 6.13 -10.33
CA LEU A 35 -1.41 4.79 -9.76
C LEU A 35 -2.34 3.95 -10.64
N ALA A 36 -3.28 4.60 -11.34
CA ALA A 36 -4.18 3.95 -12.30
C ALA A 36 -3.45 3.25 -13.47
N ASN A 37 -2.17 3.57 -13.70
CA ASN A 37 -1.36 2.96 -14.76
C ASN A 37 -0.61 1.71 -14.28
N ILE A 38 -0.65 1.38 -12.98
CA ILE A 38 -0.02 0.16 -12.45
C ILE A 38 -0.93 -1.03 -12.72
N THR A 39 -0.43 -2.00 -13.48
CA THR A 39 -1.21 -3.15 -13.97
C THR A 39 -0.86 -4.47 -13.26
N MET A 40 -0.13 -4.42 -12.15
CA MET A 40 0.26 -5.62 -11.41
C MET A 40 0.29 -5.37 -9.89
N PRO A 41 0.16 -6.44 -9.08
CA PRO A 41 0.21 -6.33 -7.62
C PRO A 41 1.50 -5.71 -7.09
N ILE A 42 1.37 -4.73 -6.19
CA ILE A 42 2.50 -4.09 -5.50
C ILE A 42 2.53 -4.52 -4.05
N LYS A 43 3.66 -5.09 -3.62
CA LYS A 43 3.94 -5.37 -2.21
C LYS A 43 4.50 -4.11 -1.57
N VAL A 44 3.81 -3.56 -0.59
CA VAL A 44 4.21 -2.31 0.06
C VAL A 44 4.87 -2.62 1.40
N ILE A 45 6.07 -2.07 1.61
CA ILE A 45 6.79 -2.12 2.89
C ILE A 45 6.94 -0.68 3.40
N PRO A 46 6.15 -0.25 4.39
CA PRO A 46 6.30 1.07 4.99
C PRO A 46 7.56 1.09 5.88
N CYS A 47 8.39 2.11 5.70
CA CYS A 47 9.58 2.39 6.49
C CYS A 47 9.30 3.53 7.46
N GLN A 48 10.07 3.61 8.56
CA GLN A 48 9.93 4.67 9.57
C GLN A 48 8.49 4.78 10.12
N VAL A 49 7.83 3.63 10.33
CA VAL A 49 6.60 3.59 11.12
C VAL A 49 6.96 3.93 12.56
N HIS A 50 6.34 4.97 13.11
CA HIS A 50 6.60 5.36 14.49
C HIS A 50 6.11 4.24 15.44
N PRO A 51 6.80 3.94 16.56
CA PRO A 51 6.39 2.86 17.48
C PRO A 51 4.98 3.00 18.07
N THR A 52 4.46 4.23 18.10
CA THR A 52 3.09 4.55 18.51
C THR A 52 2.24 5.07 17.34
N GLY A 53 2.76 4.99 16.11
CA GLY A 53 2.14 5.46 14.88
C GLY A 53 1.57 4.32 14.05
N GLY A 54 0.76 4.68 13.06
CA GLY A 54 0.14 3.74 12.14
C GLY A 54 0.78 3.79 10.78
N VAL A 55 0.52 2.75 9.98
CA VAL A 55 0.81 2.78 8.56
C VAL A 55 0.05 3.94 7.90
N ASN A 56 0.72 4.65 7.02
CA ASN A 56 0.13 5.70 6.23
C ASN A 56 -1.02 5.10 5.39
N PRO A 57 -2.26 5.57 5.54
CA PRO A 57 -3.40 5.05 4.78
C PRO A 57 -3.17 5.12 3.26
N VAL A 58 -2.39 6.08 2.77
CA VAL A 58 -2.04 6.16 1.35
C VAL A 58 -1.24 4.95 0.91
N LEU A 59 -0.24 4.52 1.69
CA LEU A 59 0.58 3.35 1.36
C LEU A 59 -0.25 2.06 1.40
N LEU A 60 -1.11 1.92 2.41
CA LEU A 60 -2.10 0.85 2.48
C LEU A 60 -3.02 0.84 1.24
N ASN A 61 -3.46 2.01 0.78
CA ASN A 61 -4.30 2.15 -0.39
C ASN A 61 -3.57 1.90 -1.72
N ILE A 62 -2.25 2.07 -1.78
CA ILE A 62 -1.45 1.63 -2.95
C ILE A 62 -1.48 0.11 -3.05
N ALA A 63 -1.25 -0.59 -1.94
CA ALA A 63 -1.32 -2.05 -1.89
C ALA A 63 -2.72 -2.54 -2.31
N ASP A 64 -3.77 -1.98 -1.72
CA ASP A 64 -5.15 -2.35 -2.02
C ASP A 64 -5.53 -2.12 -3.50
N LYS A 65 -5.29 -0.91 -4.03
CA LYS A 65 -5.70 -0.54 -5.39
C LYS A 65 -4.97 -1.30 -6.47
N THR A 66 -3.78 -1.83 -6.17
CA THR A 66 -3.00 -2.63 -7.10
C THR A 66 -3.29 -4.13 -6.96
N GLY A 67 -4.14 -4.53 -6.00
CA GLY A 67 -4.39 -5.95 -5.67
C GLY A 67 -3.18 -6.61 -5.00
N GLY A 68 -2.29 -5.82 -4.41
CA GLY A 68 -1.11 -6.25 -3.68
C GLY A 68 -1.35 -6.42 -2.18
N SER A 69 -0.27 -6.27 -1.42
CA SER A 69 -0.22 -6.59 0.02
C SER A 69 0.61 -5.57 0.78
N LEU A 70 0.32 -5.44 2.08
CA LEU A 70 1.06 -4.60 3.01
C LEU A 70 1.91 -5.48 3.94
N HIS A 71 3.19 -5.17 4.08
CA HIS A 71 4.15 -5.94 4.85
C HIS A 71 4.83 -5.02 5.87
N THR A 72 4.50 -5.19 7.14
CA THR A 72 5.12 -4.47 8.26
C THR A 72 6.17 -5.34 8.95
N ILE A 73 6.90 -4.80 9.94
CA ILE A 73 7.85 -5.61 10.72
C ILE A 73 7.09 -6.67 11.53
N GLU A 74 5.90 -6.30 12.00
CA GLU A 74 5.10 -7.08 12.94
C GLU A 74 4.17 -8.08 12.24
N GLN A 75 3.68 -7.74 11.05
CA GLN A 75 2.72 -8.58 10.32
C GLN A 75 2.62 -8.29 8.83
N ASP A 76 2.11 -9.30 8.12
CA ASP A 76 1.74 -9.24 6.70
C ASP A 76 0.22 -9.22 6.53
N ILE A 77 -0.28 -8.29 5.71
CA ILE A 77 -1.70 -8.14 5.37
C ILE A 77 -1.84 -8.36 3.87
N ILE A 78 -2.33 -9.55 3.52
CA ILE A 78 -2.33 -10.09 2.14
C ILE A 78 -3.72 -10.19 1.50
N TYR A 79 -4.81 -9.89 2.22
CA TYR A 79 -6.20 -10.06 1.75
C TYR A 79 -7.00 -8.74 1.74
N LEU A 80 -6.41 -7.67 1.21
CA LEU A 80 -7.01 -6.32 1.26
C LEU A 80 -8.33 -6.20 0.48
N SER A 81 -8.43 -6.84 -0.68
CA SER A 81 -9.61 -6.80 -1.54
C SER A 81 -10.81 -7.56 -0.98
N GLY A 82 -10.60 -8.47 -0.02
CA GLY A 82 -11.65 -9.28 0.59
C GLY A 82 -12.43 -8.57 1.70
N ILE A 83 -11.98 -7.40 2.13
CA ILE A 83 -12.59 -6.66 3.24
C ILE A 83 -13.76 -5.84 2.72
N ALA A 84 -14.93 -6.07 3.29
CA ALA A 84 -16.16 -5.40 2.88
C ALA A 84 -16.18 -3.93 3.37
N VAL A 85 -16.88 -3.08 2.64
CA VAL A 85 -17.07 -1.67 3.05
C VAL A 85 -17.73 -1.61 4.42
N GLY A 86 -17.15 -0.81 5.33
CA GLY A 86 -17.57 -0.69 6.73
C GLY A 86 -16.79 -1.58 7.69
N GLU A 87 -16.20 -2.68 7.20
CA GLU A 87 -15.33 -3.54 8.01
C GLU A 87 -14.00 -2.86 8.33
N THR A 88 -13.30 -3.42 9.31
CA THR A 88 -12.04 -2.88 9.82
C THR A 88 -10.91 -3.88 9.74
N ILE A 89 -9.70 -3.37 9.55
CA ILE A 89 -8.46 -4.11 9.72
C ILE A 89 -7.59 -3.50 10.79
N ASP A 90 -6.92 -4.35 11.53
CA ASP A 90 -5.90 -3.96 12.50
C ASP A 90 -4.52 -4.14 11.87
N THR A 91 -3.73 -3.06 11.80
CA THR A 91 -2.33 -3.12 11.35
C THR A 91 -1.35 -3.12 12.53
N GLY A 92 -1.79 -3.57 13.70
CA GLY A 92 -1.00 -3.79 14.92
C GLY A 92 -1.08 -2.60 15.88
N HIS A 93 -0.82 -1.41 15.35
CA HIS A 93 -0.88 -0.17 16.13
C HIS A 93 -2.18 0.61 15.95
N TYR A 94 -2.87 0.41 14.83
CA TYR A 94 -4.05 1.19 14.46
C TYR A 94 -5.04 0.37 13.67
N VAL A 95 -6.29 0.79 13.79
CA VAL A 95 -7.42 0.23 13.07
C VAL A 95 -7.78 1.13 11.89
N TYR A 96 -8.10 0.50 10.76
CA TYR A 96 -8.52 1.18 9.54
C TYR A 96 -9.85 0.65 9.11
N ARG A 97 -10.74 1.54 8.67
CA ARG A 97 -12.05 1.18 8.13
C ARG A 97 -12.01 1.18 6.62
N ARG A 98 -12.58 0.15 6.00
CA ARG A 98 -12.83 0.09 4.56
C ARG A 98 -13.94 1.05 4.17
N THR A 99 -13.66 1.89 3.18
CA THR A 99 -14.63 2.76 2.53
C THR A 99 -14.71 2.42 1.04
N ASN A 100 -15.65 3.04 0.32
CA ASN A 100 -15.73 2.92 -1.14
C ASN A 100 -14.46 3.41 -1.85
N ASN A 101 -13.65 4.27 -1.21
CA ASN A 101 -12.47 4.91 -1.81
C ASN A 101 -11.14 4.34 -1.30
N GLY A 102 -11.17 3.24 -0.54
CA GLY A 102 -10.02 2.67 0.14
C GLY A 102 -10.16 2.70 1.66
N PHE A 103 -9.05 2.55 2.37
CA PHE A 103 -8.97 2.54 3.82
C PHE A 103 -8.71 3.94 4.39
N ILE A 104 -9.38 4.23 5.51
CA ILE A 104 -9.12 5.40 6.36
C ILE A 104 -8.78 4.93 7.77
N ARG A 105 -7.87 5.64 8.43
CA ARG A 105 -7.57 5.39 9.85
C ARG A 105 -8.73 5.90 10.71
N ILE A 106 -9.09 5.15 11.76
CA ILE A 106 -10.14 5.50 12.73
C ILE A 106 -9.61 5.57 14.16
#